data_AF-A0A819LEN0-F1
#
_entry.id   AF-A0A819LEN0-F1
#
_cell.length_a   1.000
_cell.length_b   1.000
_cell.length_c   1.000
_cell.angle_alpha   90.00
_cell.angle_beta   90.00
_cell.angle_gamma   90.00
#
_symmetry.space_group_name_H-M   'P 1'
#
loop_
_entity.id
_entity.type
_entity.pdbx_description
1 polymer ?
#
loop_
_entity_poly.entity_id
_entity_poly.type
_entity_poly.pdbx_seq_one_letter_code
_entity_poly.pdbx_strand_id
1 'polypeptide(L)'
;MIPDTYCSPTKDGFHCPENFTCKKIEIQRNLRGYNGFDEIATSFFSVYESASQEGWIFLMYRAIDSLPSWRAYFYFITLIFFLAWLVKNVFIAVIIETFAEIRVQFQQMWGSIEVTSGIEATNILQKADNSTLKLVNIGEKKKGVAPAIFLKIVQSPVFTKIIMIVVLANTIFTATIEHTHNEKLDKKNREFYHKIETLFTIFFDLEALLKIFSMGFKNYIRRSIFIFEFMLAVGTTLHCFPSFYRSAFTYFQVLRVARLLKSIPLLENFLSKIFGPGKKLGSLILFTMCLLLITSSISMQLFCFIKGLEQFETFPRAFMSMFRIAMNDGWTEVMYSAMDEVFEFGIFFLCLTALFFIFFHLLTNSIVLSLFVAVILDNLELDEDVKTIKQLKTRGSSTEIQQKLPCPGAKIVRGSYKILYNLTDN
;
A
#
# COMPACT_ATOMS: atom_id res chain seq x y z
N MET A 1 27.22 19.08 20.64
CA MET A 1 28.17 19.03 19.50
C MET A 1 27.94 20.28 18.67
N ILE A 2 29.01 20.97 18.29
CA ILE A 2 28.95 22.10 17.36
C ILE A 2 29.01 21.47 15.96
N PRO A 3 28.07 21.76 15.03
CA PRO A 3 28.11 21.18 13.70
C PRO A 3 29.27 21.75 12.88
N ASP A 4 29.92 20.90 12.08
CA ASP A 4 30.92 21.35 11.12
C ASP A 4 30.26 22.17 10.00
N THR A 5 30.89 23.27 9.61
CA THR A 5 30.40 24.18 8.57
C THR A 5 31.46 24.35 7.48
N TYR A 6 31.03 24.29 6.22
CA TYR A 6 31.90 24.62 5.09
C TYR A 6 32.06 26.15 5.00
N CYS A 7 33.11 26.59 4.31
CA CYS A 7 33.44 28.00 4.22
C CYS A 7 34.12 28.30 2.89
N SER A 8 34.11 29.57 2.51
CA SER A 8 34.78 30.05 1.31
C SER A 8 35.90 31.04 1.68
N PRO A 9 37.10 30.89 1.11
CA PRO A 9 38.17 31.89 1.24
C PRO A 9 37.94 33.10 0.32
N THR A 10 36.95 33.03 -0.58
CA THR A 10 36.61 34.10 -1.54
C THR A 10 35.47 34.96 -1.01
N LYS A 11 35.18 36.10 -1.65
CA LYS A 11 34.11 37.03 -1.19
C LYS A 11 32.72 36.38 -1.15
N ASP A 12 32.49 35.35 -1.97
CA ASP A 12 31.21 34.67 -2.08
C ASP A 12 31.20 33.38 -1.26
N GLY A 13 30.06 33.04 -0.64
CA GLY A 13 29.90 31.87 0.23
C GLY A 13 29.86 32.23 1.71
N PHE A 14 29.99 31.24 2.58
CA PHE A 14 29.96 31.44 4.03
C PHE A 14 31.32 31.90 4.56
N HIS A 15 31.30 32.99 5.34
CA HIS A 15 32.47 33.54 6.03
C HIS A 15 32.48 33.11 7.48
N CYS A 16 33.62 32.59 7.93
CA CYS A 16 33.79 32.15 9.31
C CYS A 16 33.67 33.33 10.30
N PRO A 17 33.09 33.11 11.50
CA PRO A 17 33.01 34.14 12.54
C PRO A 17 34.39 34.48 13.13
N GLU A 18 34.46 35.56 13.92
CA GLU A 18 35.70 35.97 14.59
C GLU A 18 36.30 34.80 15.39
N ASN A 19 37.63 34.62 15.28
CA ASN A 19 38.42 33.49 15.79
C ASN A 19 38.38 32.18 14.98
N PHE A 20 37.67 32.12 13.86
CA PHE A 20 37.70 30.97 12.95
C PHE A 20 38.35 31.34 11.62
N THR A 21 39.20 30.45 11.09
CA THR A 21 39.87 30.66 9.78
C THR A 21 39.47 29.57 8.80
N CYS A 22 39.02 29.96 7.62
CA CYS A 22 38.73 29.01 6.56
C CYS A 22 40.01 28.38 6.01
N LYS A 23 40.14 27.06 6.11
CA LYS A 23 41.29 26.31 5.59
C LYS A 23 40.79 25.11 4.80
N LYS A 24 41.45 24.82 3.67
CA LYS A 24 41.24 23.57 2.94
C LYS A 24 41.81 22.43 3.78
N ILE A 25 40.97 21.47 4.13
CA ILE A 25 41.37 20.28 4.87
C ILE A 25 41.45 19.12 3.88
N GLU A 26 42.62 18.48 3.80
CA GLU A 26 42.81 17.25 3.02
C GLU A 26 42.66 16.06 3.96
N ILE A 27 41.43 15.54 4.04
CA ILE A 27 41.08 14.38 4.86
C ILE A 27 40.97 13.15 3.94
N GLN A 28 41.28 11.96 4.48
CA GLN A 28 41.01 10.68 3.80
C GLN A 28 39.53 10.57 3.39
N ARG A 29 39.26 9.85 2.29
CA ARG A 29 37.93 9.80 1.66
C ARG A 29 36.82 9.24 2.56
N ASN A 30 37.13 8.24 3.38
CA ASN A 30 36.22 7.67 4.39
C ASN A 30 35.70 8.73 5.37
N LEU A 31 36.57 9.64 5.83
CA LEU A 31 36.21 10.71 6.76
C LEU A 31 35.61 11.95 6.05
N ARG A 32 36.01 12.22 4.81
CA ARG A 32 35.49 13.36 4.01
C ARG A 32 34.09 13.09 3.45
N GLY A 33 33.72 11.81 3.32
CA GLY A 33 32.54 11.35 2.62
C GLY A 33 32.78 11.13 1.12
N TYR A 34 31.90 10.35 0.51
CA TYR A 34 32.02 9.91 -0.89
C TYR A 34 31.32 10.83 -1.89
N ASN A 35 30.50 11.78 -1.43
CA ASN A 35 29.81 12.73 -2.30
C ASN A 35 30.63 14.00 -2.54
N GLY A 36 30.62 14.48 -3.79
CA GLY A 36 31.39 15.63 -4.23
C GLY A 36 31.55 15.70 -5.75
N PHE A 37 32.25 16.75 -6.19
CA PHE A 37 32.42 17.09 -7.61
C PHE A 37 33.90 17.13 -8.02
N ASP A 38 34.77 16.44 -7.27
CA ASP A 38 36.22 16.45 -7.49
C ASP A 38 36.61 15.71 -8.80
N GLU A 39 35.95 14.58 -9.09
CA GLU A 39 36.17 13.74 -10.27
C GLU A 39 34.86 13.43 -10.98
N ILE A 40 34.92 13.07 -12.27
CA ILE A 40 33.72 12.78 -13.08
C ILE A 40 32.89 11.63 -12.50
N ALA A 41 33.54 10.58 -11.98
CA ALA A 41 32.85 9.42 -11.40
C ALA A 41 32.12 9.80 -10.10
N THR A 42 32.79 10.52 -9.20
CA THR A 42 32.21 11.02 -7.94
C THR A 42 31.10 12.03 -8.21
N SER A 43 31.27 12.89 -9.23
CA SER A 43 30.23 13.83 -9.67
C SER A 43 29.01 13.09 -10.21
N PHE A 44 29.21 12.08 -11.07
CA PHE A 44 28.09 11.30 -11.63
C PHE A 44 27.32 10.59 -10.52
N PHE A 45 28.05 10.00 -9.57
CA PHE A 45 27.48 9.36 -8.39
C PHE A 45 26.69 10.34 -7.50
N SER A 46 27.24 11.51 -7.21
CA SER A 46 26.55 12.54 -6.41
C SER A 46 25.30 13.11 -7.11
N VAL A 47 25.34 13.19 -8.45
CA VAL A 47 24.17 13.56 -9.27
C VAL A 47 23.10 12.48 -9.19
N TYR A 48 23.49 11.20 -9.26
CA TYR A 48 22.56 10.08 -9.13
C TYR A 48 21.87 10.05 -7.75
N GLU A 49 22.65 10.20 -6.68
CA GLU A 49 22.11 10.33 -5.31
C GLU A 49 21.12 11.50 -5.23
N SER A 50 21.51 12.66 -5.78
CA SER A 50 20.63 13.83 -5.78
C SER A 50 19.36 13.63 -6.59
N ALA A 51 19.44 12.91 -7.72
CA ALA A 51 18.29 12.55 -8.55
C ALA A 51 17.33 11.58 -7.85
N SER A 52 17.83 10.75 -6.93
CA SER A 52 17.00 9.89 -6.06
C SER A 52 16.25 10.66 -4.97
N GLN A 53 16.47 11.97 -4.87
CA GLN A 53 15.92 12.89 -3.86
C GLN A 53 16.41 12.63 -2.43
N GLU A 54 17.51 11.88 -2.28
CA GLU A 54 18.17 11.61 -1.00
C GLU A 54 19.42 12.49 -0.84
N GLY A 55 19.59 13.09 0.35
CA GLY A 55 20.81 13.83 0.71
C GLY A 55 21.15 15.11 -0.08
N TRP A 56 20.42 15.41 -1.16
CA TRP A 56 20.72 16.52 -2.09
C TRP A 56 20.68 17.90 -1.43
N ILE A 57 19.79 18.09 -0.45
CA ILE A 57 19.66 19.36 0.28
C ILE A 57 20.93 19.65 1.07
N PHE A 58 21.49 18.63 1.74
CA PHE A 58 22.75 18.79 2.48
C PHE A 58 23.90 19.08 1.52
N LEU A 59 23.98 18.39 0.38
CA LEU A 59 24.99 18.67 -0.65
C LEU A 59 24.84 20.09 -1.22
N MET A 60 23.60 20.57 -1.40
CA MET A 60 23.31 21.94 -1.81
C MET A 60 23.75 22.95 -0.76
N TYR A 61 23.49 22.72 0.54
CA TYR A 61 23.96 23.61 1.60
C TYR A 61 25.48 23.69 1.67
N ARG A 62 26.18 22.55 1.57
CA ARG A 62 27.65 22.55 1.46
C ARG A 62 28.14 23.36 0.26
N ALA A 63 27.44 23.29 -0.87
CA ALA A 63 27.75 24.07 -2.06
C ALA A 63 27.47 25.57 -1.86
N ILE A 64 26.38 25.95 -1.19
CA ILE A 64 26.05 27.35 -0.86
C ILE A 64 27.11 27.96 0.05
N ASP A 65 27.61 27.21 1.02
CA ASP A 65 28.64 27.67 1.94
C ASP A 65 30.02 27.80 1.27
N SER A 66 30.28 27.01 0.23
CA SER A 66 31.60 26.96 -0.45
C SER A 66 31.67 27.80 -1.74
N LEU A 67 30.54 28.11 -2.38
CA LEU A 67 30.45 28.71 -3.71
C LEU A 67 29.38 29.82 -3.74
N PRO A 68 29.34 30.69 -4.78
CA PRO A 68 28.26 31.66 -4.92
C PRO A 68 26.88 31.00 -4.91
N SER A 69 25.99 31.47 -4.02
CA SER A 69 24.72 30.79 -3.73
C SER A 69 23.83 30.60 -4.96
N TRP A 70 23.85 31.53 -5.91
CA TRP A 70 23.07 31.44 -7.15
C TRP A 70 23.44 30.21 -7.99
N ARG A 71 24.71 29.77 -7.99
CA ARG A 71 25.15 28.58 -8.72
C ARG A 71 24.58 27.31 -8.10
N ALA A 72 24.62 27.22 -6.78
CA ALA A 72 24.06 26.08 -6.05
C ALA A 72 22.54 25.99 -6.25
N TYR A 73 21.80 27.09 -6.06
CA TYR A 73 20.36 27.11 -6.31
C TYR A 73 20.03 26.73 -7.75
N PHE A 74 20.67 27.38 -8.73
CA PHE A 74 20.39 27.09 -10.14
C PHE A 74 20.66 25.62 -10.48
N TYR A 75 21.82 25.09 -10.06
CA TYR A 75 22.21 23.71 -10.35
C TYR A 75 21.26 22.70 -9.70
N PHE A 76 21.03 22.77 -8.38
CA PHE A 76 20.24 21.77 -7.67
C PHE A 76 18.75 21.86 -8.00
N ILE A 77 18.18 23.06 -8.15
CA ILE A 77 16.76 23.20 -8.52
C ILE A 77 16.51 22.66 -9.93
N THR A 78 17.38 22.97 -10.90
CA THR A 78 17.24 22.46 -12.27
C THR A 78 17.49 20.95 -12.33
N LEU A 79 18.47 20.43 -11.59
CA LEU A 79 18.75 18.99 -11.46
C LEU A 79 17.52 18.23 -10.95
N ILE A 80 16.89 18.70 -9.86
CA ILE A 80 15.70 18.05 -9.30
C ILE A 80 14.53 18.14 -10.27
N PHE A 81 14.31 19.28 -10.93
CA PHE A 81 13.24 19.43 -11.90
C PHE A 81 13.40 18.47 -13.10
N PHE A 82 14.58 18.37 -13.69
CA PHE A 82 14.80 17.52 -14.86
C PHE A 82 15.00 16.05 -14.52
N LEU A 83 15.89 15.70 -13.58
CA LEU A 83 16.20 14.29 -13.30
C LEU A 83 15.17 13.64 -12.37
N ALA A 84 14.86 14.28 -11.24
CA ALA A 84 14.00 13.65 -10.23
C ALA A 84 12.52 13.69 -10.62
N TRP A 85 12.06 14.74 -11.32
CA TRP A 85 10.66 14.86 -11.72
C TRP A 85 10.40 14.39 -13.15
N LEU A 86 11.12 14.90 -14.16
CA LEU A 86 10.85 14.52 -15.54
C LEU A 86 11.34 13.10 -15.85
N VAL A 87 12.64 12.80 -15.68
CA VAL A 87 13.20 11.50 -16.08
C VAL A 87 12.57 10.34 -15.30
N LYS A 88 12.38 10.49 -13.97
CA LYS A 88 11.71 9.48 -13.14
C LYS A 88 10.28 9.20 -13.62
N ASN A 89 9.50 10.23 -13.92
CA ASN A 89 8.12 10.06 -14.39
C ASN A 89 8.05 9.46 -15.80
N VAL A 90 8.99 9.80 -16.69
CA VAL A 90 9.10 9.17 -18.01
C VAL A 90 9.39 7.68 -17.87
N PHE A 91 10.30 7.30 -16.97
CA PHE A 91 10.60 5.89 -16.72
C PHE A 91 9.37 5.12 -16.21
N ILE A 92 8.64 5.69 -15.25
CA ILE A 92 7.40 5.11 -14.74
C ILE A 92 6.38 4.93 -15.88
N ALA A 93 6.22 5.92 -16.75
CA ALA A 93 5.31 5.85 -17.90
C ALA A 93 5.66 4.70 -18.86
N VAL A 94 6.93 4.55 -19.22
CA VAL A 94 7.41 3.45 -20.09
C VAL A 94 7.18 2.08 -19.45
N ILE A 95 7.41 1.94 -18.14
CA ILE A 95 7.14 0.68 -17.44
C ILE A 95 5.64 0.37 -17.38
N ILE A 96 4.78 1.38 -17.20
CA ILE A 96 3.33 1.20 -17.24
C ILE A 96 2.88 0.71 -18.62
N GLU A 97 3.40 1.31 -19.69
CA GLU A 97 3.06 0.92 -21.07
C GLU A 97 3.54 -0.50 -21.39
N THR A 98 4.81 -0.81 -21.13
CA THR A 98 5.36 -2.17 -21.33
C THR A 98 4.63 -3.22 -20.49
N PHE A 99 4.22 -2.90 -19.26
CA PHE A 99 3.45 -3.82 -18.44
C PHE A 99 2.03 -4.03 -18.96
N ALA A 100 1.39 -2.97 -19.49
CA ALA A 100 0.10 -3.09 -20.17
C ALA A 100 0.21 -3.98 -21.42
N GLU A 101 1.26 -3.82 -22.24
CA GLU A 101 1.54 -4.68 -23.38
C GLU A 101 1.74 -6.15 -22.98
N ILE A 102 2.59 -6.41 -21.97
CA ILE A 102 2.84 -7.77 -21.46
C ILE A 102 1.54 -8.43 -21.01
N ARG A 103 0.65 -7.68 -20.33
CA ARG A 103 -0.66 -8.21 -19.92
C ARG A 103 -1.55 -8.54 -21.11
N VAL A 104 -1.63 -7.66 -22.11
CA VAL A 104 -2.44 -7.89 -23.32
C VAL A 104 -1.96 -9.16 -24.03
N GLN A 105 -0.65 -9.33 -24.18
CA GLN A 105 -0.06 -10.54 -24.75
C GLN A 105 -0.37 -11.78 -23.90
N PHE A 106 -0.21 -11.69 -22.57
CA PHE A 106 -0.51 -12.79 -21.66
C PHE A 106 -1.99 -13.20 -21.74
N GLN A 107 -2.91 -12.24 -21.80
CA GLN A 107 -4.34 -12.50 -21.96
C GLN A 107 -4.68 -13.09 -23.34
N GLN A 108 -3.98 -12.73 -24.40
CA GLN A 108 -4.17 -13.36 -25.72
C GLN A 108 -3.65 -14.80 -25.74
N MET A 109 -2.53 -15.08 -25.06
CA MET A 109 -1.93 -16.42 -24.98
C MET A 109 -2.71 -17.36 -24.06
N TRP A 110 -3.21 -16.86 -22.93
CA TRP A 110 -3.78 -17.68 -21.85
C TRP A 110 -5.28 -17.45 -21.59
N GLY A 111 -5.86 -16.38 -22.12
CA GLY A 111 -7.30 -16.07 -21.96
C GLY A 111 -8.23 -17.05 -22.69
N SER A 112 -7.70 -17.86 -23.61
CA SER A 112 -8.43 -18.97 -24.23
C SER A 112 -8.61 -20.17 -23.30
N ILE A 113 -7.89 -20.25 -22.17
CA ILE A 113 -7.87 -21.44 -21.30
C ILE A 113 -8.88 -21.34 -20.13
N GLU A 114 -9.27 -20.14 -19.68
CA GLU A 114 -10.15 -19.97 -18.51
C GLU A 114 -11.65 -19.85 -18.82
N VAL A 115 -12.09 -19.83 -20.09
CA VAL A 115 -13.52 -19.67 -20.43
C VAL A 115 -14.37 -20.94 -20.19
N THR A 116 -13.75 -22.09 -19.87
CA THR A 116 -14.48 -23.38 -19.78
C THR A 116 -14.65 -23.93 -18.35
N SER A 117 -14.24 -23.23 -17.29
CA SER A 117 -14.23 -23.81 -15.92
C SER A 117 -14.75 -22.89 -14.81
N GLY A 118 -15.82 -22.12 -15.07
CA GLY A 118 -16.37 -21.20 -14.06
C GLY A 118 -17.88 -20.96 -14.04
N ILE A 119 -18.66 -21.50 -14.99
CA ILE A 119 -20.12 -21.28 -15.04
C ILE A 119 -20.87 -22.53 -14.59
N GLU A 120 -20.59 -23.00 -13.38
CA GLU A 120 -21.48 -23.90 -12.64
C GLU A 120 -21.73 -23.35 -11.24
N ALA A 121 -22.34 -22.17 -11.18
CA ALA A 121 -22.95 -21.63 -9.98
C ALA A 121 -24.46 -21.44 -10.21
N THR A 122 -25.17 -22.57 -10.14
CA THR A 122 -26.52 -22.73 -9.56
C THR A 122 -27.50 -21.55 -9.67
N ASN A 123 -27.98 -21.26 -10.88
CA ASN A 123 -29.25 -20.58 -11.09
C ASN A 123 -30.13 -21.44 -12.01
N ILE A 124 -30.96 -22.31 -11.42
CA ILE A 124 -31.93 -23.10 -12.19
C ILE A 124 -33.13 -22.19 -12.47
N LEU A 125 -33.31 -21.80 -13.72
CA LEU A 125 -34.51 -21.12 -14.19
C LEU A 125 -35.62 -22.15 -14.37
N GLN A 126 -36.62 -22.15 -13.48
CA GLN A 126 -37.84 -22.95 -13.68
C GLN A 126 -38.89 -22.12 -14.41
N LYS A 127 -39.32 -22.59 -15.59
CA LYS A 127 -40.37 -21.98 -16.40
C LYS A 127 -41.71 -22.27 -15.72
N ALA A 128 -42.33 -21.26 -15.12
CA ALA A 128 -43.75 -21.31 -14.76
C ALA A 128 -44.58 -20.85 -15.96
N ASP A 129 -45.78 -21.41 -16.11
CA ASP A 129 -46.71 -21.19 -17.21
C ASP A 129 -46.74 -19.72 -17.72
N ASN A 130 -46.70 -19.61 -19.04
CA ASN A 130 -46.75 -18.43 -19.89
C ASN A 130 -46.47 -17.07 -19.20
N SER A 131 -45.25 -16.58 -19.45
CA SER A 131 -44.82 -15.17 -19.45
C SER A 131 -44.34 -14.51 -18.16
N THR A 132 -43.90 -15.25 -17.13
CA THR A 132 -43.04 -14.67 -16.09
C THR A 132 -41.86 -15.57 -15.71
N LEU A 133 -40.63 -15.12 -16.03
CA LEU A 133 -39.40 -15.66 -15.44
C LEU A 133 -39.29 -15.12 -14.01
N LYS A 134 -39.61 -15.94 -13.01
CA LYS A 134 -39.30 -15.61 -11.62
C LYS A 134 -37.93 -16.17 -11.27
N LEU A 135 -37.01 -15.27 -10.94
CA LEU A 135 -35.75 -15.63 -10.28
C LEU A 135 -36.09 -16.08 -8.85
N VAL A 136 -36.30 -17.38 -8.67
CA VAL A 136 -36.44 -17.94 -7.33
C VAL A 136 -35.03 -18.13 -6.80
N ASN A 137 -34.56 -17.17 -6.00
CA ASN A 137 -33.47 -17.45 -5.07
C ASN A 137 -33.92 -18.66 -4.25
N ILE A 138 -33.21 -19.79 -4.36
CA ILE A 138 -33.31 -20.87 -3.37
C ILE A 138 -32.79 -20.26 -2.08
N GLY A 139 -33.66 -19.54 -1.38
CA GLY A 139 -33.40 -19.06 -0.04
C GLY A 139 -33.08 -20.30 0.77
N GLU A 140 -31.83 -20.35 1.24
CA GLU A 140 -31.30 -21.40 2.11
C GLU A 140 -32.39 -21.80 3.10
N LYS A 141 -32.82 -23.08 3.03
CA LYS A 141 -33.87 -23.64 3.88
C LYS A 141 -33.57 -23.24 5.33
N LYS A 142 -34.51 -22.53 5.96
CA LYS A 142 -34.51 -22.19 7.39
C LYS A 142 -34.35 -23.46 8.23
N LYS A 143 -33.13 -23.78 8.65
CA LYS A 143 -32.84 -24.69 9.75
C LYS A 143 -31.69 -24.13 10.59
N GLY A 144 -31.96 -23.00 11.23
CA GLY A 144 -31.29 -22.63 12.47
C GLY A 144 -32.17 -23.04 13.65
N VAL A 145 -31.55 -23.49 14.75
CA VAL A 145 -32.23 -23.85 16.01
C VAL A 145 -32.68 -22.59 16.79
N ALA A 146 -32.38 -21.39 16.27
CA ALA A 146 -32.63 -20.13 16.94
C ALA A 146 -34.08 -19.63 16.83
N PRO A 147 -34.64 -19.06 17.91
CA PRO A 147 -35.91 -18.34 17.86
C PRO A 147 -35.87 -17.20 16.82
N ALA A 148 -36.96 -17.03 16.07
CA ALA A 148 -37.09 -15.99 15.03
C ALA A 148 -36.84 -14.56 15.56
N ILE A 149 -36.97 -14.35 16.87
CA ILE A 149 -36.76 -13.08 17.57
C ILE A 149 -35.29 -12.65 17.50
N PHE A 150 -34.33 -13.53 17.81
CA PHE A 150 -32.90 -13.19 17.81
C PHE A 150 -32.39 -12.89 16.40
N LEU A 151 -32.86 -13.65 15.41
CA LEU A 151 -32.56 -13.38 14.01
C LEU A 151 -33.08 -11.99 13.59
N LYS A 152 -34.28 -11.60 14.03
CA LYS A 152 -34.86 -10.28 13.73
C LYS A 152 -34.09 -9.14 14.42
N ILE A 153 -33.57 -9.36 15.63
CA ILE A 153 -32.75 -8.37 16.34
C ILE A 153 -31.41 -8.16 15.62
N VAL A 154 -30.70 -9.24 15.30
CA VAL A 154 -29.37 -9.17 14.65
C VAL A 154 -29.46 -8.57 13.24
N GLN A 155 -30.57 -8.77 12.53
CA GLN A 155 -30.81 -8.19 11.21
C GLN A 155 -31.30 -6.73 11.26
N SER A 156 -31.59 -6.19 12.45
CA SER A 156 -32.11 -4.83 12.56
C SER A 156 -31.03 -3.79 12.26
N PRO A 157 -31.35 -2.69 11.54
CA PRO A 157 -30.39 -1.61 11.30
C PRO A 157 -30.01 -0.87 12.59
N VAL A 158 -30.86 -0.94 13.62
CA VAL A 158 -30.60 -0.36 14.95
C VAL A 158 -29.46 -1.11 15.64
N PHE A 159 -29.48 -2.44 15.61
CA PHE A 159 -28.41 -3.26 16.18
C PHE A 159 -27.06 -2.92 15.55
N THR A 160 -26.99 -2.89 14.21
CA THR A 160 -25.76 -2.51 13.50
C THR A 160 -25.26 -1.13 13.91
N LYS A 161 -26.13 -0.11 14.00
CA LYS A 161 -25.75 1.23 14.45
C LYS A 161 -25.21 1.25 15.88
N ILE A 162 -25.82 0.49 16.80
CA ILE A 162 -25.35 0.37 18.20
C ILE A 162 -23.94 -0.22 18.23
N ILE A 163 -23.71 -1.33 17.53
CA ILE A 163 -22.37 -1.95 17.45
C ILE A 163 -21.34 -0.94 16.94
N MET A 164 -21.69 -0.16 15.91
CA MET A 164 -20.77 0.84 15.36
C MET A 164 -20.44 1.97 16.34
N ILE A 165 -21.41 2.45 17.10
CA ILE A 165 -21.17 3.45 18.16
C ILE A 165 -20.24 2.88 19.24
N VAL A 166 -20.43 1.61 19.62
CA VAL A 166 -19.58 0.95 20.63
C VAL A 166 -18.16 0.74 20.11
N VAL A 167 -17.97 0.34 18.84
CA VAL A 167 -16.63 0.26 18.22
C VAL A 167 -15.95 1.63 18.19
N LEU A 168 -16.69 2.69 17.85
CA LEU A 168 -16.16 4.04 17.86
C LEU A 168 -15.73 4.47 19.27
N ALA A 169 -16.55 4.20 20.28
CA ALA A 169 -16.21 4.47 21.67
C ALA A 169 -14.94 3.73 22.12
N ASN A 170 -14.83 2.42 21.82
CA ASN A 170 -13.63 1.63 22.13
C ASN A 170 -12.38 2.18 21.44
N THR A 171 -12.52 2.65 20.20
CA THR A 171 -11.42 3.28 19.43
C THR A 171 -10.96 4.57 20.11
N ILE A 172 -11.89 5.43 20.53
CA ILE A 172 -11.57 6.67 21.25
C ILE A 172 -10.87 6.36 22.57
N PHE A 173 -11.38 5.41 23.37
CA PHE A 173 -10.72 5.01 24.62
C PHE A 173 -9.32 4.46 24.39
N THR A 174 -9.11 3.65 23.34
CA THR A 174 -7.79 3.14 22.97
C THR A 174 -6.83 4.28 22.58
N ALA A 175 -7.32 5.28 21.84
CA ALA A 175 -6.52 6.44 21.45
C ALA A 175 -6.15 7.37 22.62
N THR A 176 -6.92 7.37 23.71
CA THR A 176 -6.64 8.18 24.91
C THR A 176 -5.56 7.57 25.82
N ILE A 177 -4.99 6.41 25.49
CA ILE A 177 -3.94 5.79 26.30
C ILE A 177 -2.66 6.61 26.17
N GLU A 178 -2.34 7.35 27.23
CA GLU A 178 -1.09 8.11 27.37
C GLU A 178 -0.13 7.38 28.31
N HIS A 179 1.18 7.40 27.98
CA HIS A 179 2.21 6.88 28.87
C HIS A 179 2.80 8.02 29.70
N THR A 180 2.57 7.98 31.01
CA THR A 180 3.13 8.98 31.93
C THR A 180 4.35 8.42 32.64
N HIS A 181 5.42 9.22 32.79
CA HIS A 181 6.64 8.81 33.52
C HIS A 181 6.43 8.56 35.04
N ASN A 182 5.31 9.04 35.60
CA ASN A 182 4.97 8.83 37.00
C ASN A 182 4.44 7.40 37.25
N GLU A 183 5.28 6.50 37.77
CA GLU A 183 4.96 5.07 37.94
C GLU A 183 3.65 4.78 38.69
N LYS A 184 3.33 5.55 39.74
CA LYS A 184 2.09 5.34 40.53
C LYS A 184 0.85 5.70 39.72
N LEU A 185 0.91 6.80 38.96
CA LEU A 185 -0.18 7.25 38.10
C LEU A 185 -0.34 6.29 36.92
N ASP A 186 0.77 5.84 36.34
CA ASP A 186 0.77 4.89 35.22
C ASP A 186 0.22 3.52 35.66
N LYS A 187 0.55 3.01 36.86
CA LYS A 187 -0.08 1.79 37.42
C LYS A 187 -1.60 1.93 37.51
N LYS A 188 -2.10 3.03 38.09
CA LYS A 188 -3.54 3.28 38.24
C LYS A 188 -4.25 3.41 36.89
N ASN A 189 -3.65 4.15 35.95
CA ASN A 189 -4.19 4.33 34.60
C ASN A 189 -4.23 2.99 33.86
N ARG A 190 -3.18 2.17 33.96
CA ARG A 190 -3.12 0.84 33.32
C ARG A 190 -4.23 -0.08 33.79
N GLU A 191 -4.49 -0.16 35.09
CA GLU A 191 -5.58 -0.96 35.63
C GLU A 191 -6.95 -0.46 35.15
N PHE A 192 -7.12 0.86 35.07
CA PHE A 192 -8.35 1.47 34.56
C PHE A 192 -8.59 1.14 33.08
N TYR A 193 -7.59 1.35 32.22
CA TYR A 193 -7.70 1.01 30.79
C TYR A 193 -7.87 -0.49 30.55
N HIS A 194 -7.22 -1.34 31.34
CA HIS A 194 -7.42 -2.79 31.26
C HIS A 194 -8.87 -3.18 31.55
N LYS A 195 -9.47 -2.66 32.63
CA LYS A 195 -10.89 -2.91 32.96
C LYS A 195 -11.84 -2.46 31.86
N ILE A 196 -11.60 -1.29 31.27
CA ILE A 196 -12.39 -0.78 30.15
C ILE A 196 -12.25 -1.69 28.92
N GLU A 197 -11.04 -2.12 28.60
CA GLU A 197 -10.78 -3.01 27.46
C GLU A 197 -11.44 -4.39 27.65
N THR A 198 -11.40 -4.94 28.87
CA THR A 198 -12.14 -6.15 29.22
C THR A 198 -13.64 -5.98 29.01
N LEU A 199 -14.22 -4.84 29.44
CA LEU A 199 -15.65 -4.56 29.27
C LEU A 199 -16.06 -4.53 27.79
N PHE A 200 -15.31 -3.82 26.94
CA PHE A 200 -15.58 -3.80 25.50
C PHE A 200 -15.40 -5.17 24.85
N THR A 201 -14.38 -5.93 25.27
CA THR A 201 -14.13 -7.29 24.75
C THR A 201 -15.30 -8.23 25.06
N ILE A 202 -15.80 -8.23 26.30
CA ILE A 202 -16.98 -9.01 26.68
C ILE A 202 -18.20 -8.63 25.82
N PHE A 203 -18.40 -7.34 25.54
CA PHE A 203 -19.49 -6.87 24.68
C PHE A 203 -19.38 -7.43 23.25
N PHE A 204 -18.18 -7.43 22.66
CA PHE A 204 -17.95 -7.97 21.31
C PHE A 204 -18.01 -9.50 21.26
N ASP A 205 -17.60 -10.19 22.32
CA ASP A 205 -17.73 -11.64 22.43
C ASP A 205 -19.22 -12.03 22.50
N LEU A 206 -20.04 -11.29 23.27
CA LEU A 206 -21.49 -11.46 23.29
C LEU A 206 -22.13 -11.16 21.93
N GLU A 207 -21.68 -10.13 21.23
CA GLU A 207 -22.13 -9.83 19.86
C GLU A 207 -21.86 -11.02 18.91
N ALA A 208 -20.64 -11.55 18.92
CA ALA A 208 -20.24 -12.68 18.08
C ALA A 208 -21.05 -13.94 18.43
N LEU A 209 -21.22 -14.24 19.72
CA LEU A 209 -22.04 -15.36 20.19
C LEU A 209 -23.50 -15.22 19.74
N LEU A 210 -24.12 -14.04 19.89
CA LEU A 210 -25.48 -13.79 19.43
C LEU A 210 -25.64 -14.01 17.92
N LYS A 211 -24.66 -13.60 17.12
CA LYS A 211 -24.65 -13.85 15.66
C LYS A 211 -24.52 -15.33 15.33
N ILE A 212 -23.60 -16.05 16.01
CA ILE A 212 -23.39 -17.50 15.83
C ILE A 212 -24.66 -18.27 16.20
N PHE A 213 -25.27 -17.95 17.34
CA PHE A 213 -26.52 -18.59 17.77
C PHE A 213 -27.65 -18.32 16.77
N SER A 214 -27.81 -17.08 16.31
CA SER A 214 -28.92 -16.69 15.42
C SER A 214 -28.86 -17.30 14.02
N MET A 215 -27.66 -17.36 13.42
CA MET A 215 -27.50 -17.77 12.01
C MET A 215 -27.01 -19.21 11.85
N GLY A 216 -26.50 -19.81 12.93
CA GLY A 216 -25.79 -21.10 12.91
C GLY A 216 -24.34 -20.95 12.47
N PHE A 217 -23.46 -21.73 13.08
CA PHE A 217 -22.00 -21.65 12.89
C PHE A 217 -21.55 -21.81 11.42
N LYS A 218 -22.18 -22.71 10.66
CA LYS A 218 -21.85 -22.94 9.23
C LYS A 218 -22.13 -21.71 8.37
N ASN A 219 -23.26 -21.05 8.58
CA ASN A 219 -23.63 -19.85 7.81
C ASN A 219 -22.81 -18.63 8.26
N TYR A 220 -22.43 -18.58 9.54
CA TYR A 220 -21.58 -17.55 10.10
C TYR A 220 -20.19 -17.55 9.43
N ILE A 221 -19.51 -18.70 9.37
CA ILE A 221 -18.17 -18.80 8.78
C ILE A 221 -18.17 -18.62 7.26
N ARG A 222 -19.29 -18.82 6.56
CA ARG A 222 -19.35 -18.61 5.11
C ARG A 222 -19.14 -17.15 4.68
N ARG A 223 -19.37 -16.18 5.57
CA ARG A 223 -19.26 -14.74 5.27
C ARG A 223 -17.93 -14.19 5.76
N SER A 224 -17.11 -13.62 4.86
CA SER A 224 -15.76 -13.13 5.21
C SER A 224 -15.76 -12.04 6.29
N ILE A 225 -16.80 -11.21 6.34
CA ILE A 225 -16.97 -10.20 7.39
C ILE A 225 -17.09 -10.83 8.78
N PHE A 226 -17.86 -11.91 8.91
CA PHE A 226 -18.10 -12.58 10.18
C PHE A 226 -16.89 -13.43 10.61
N ILE A 227 -16.13 -13.98 9.65
CA ILE A 227 -14.83 -14.59 9.94
C ILE A 227 -13.88 -13.54 10.55
N PHE A 228 -13.79 -12.35 9.95
CA PHE A 228 -12.95 -11.27 10.46
C PHE A 228 -13.39 -10.82 11.86
N GLU A 229 -14.68 -10.62 12.09
CA GLU A 229 -15.21 -10.26 13.42
C GLU A 229 -14.93 -11.33 14.47
N PHE A 230 -15.03 -12.61 14.11
CA PHE A 230 -14.73 -13.71 15.03
C PHE A 230 -13.25 -13.82 15.34
N MET A 231 -12.38 -13.63 14.34
CA MET A 231 -10.93 -13.55 14.54
C MET A 231 -10.58 -12.40 15.50
N LEU A 232 -11.21 -11.23 15.36
CA LEU A 232 -11.02 -10.11 16.28
C LEU A 232 -11.50 -10.45 17.69
N ALA A 233 -12.70 -11.04 17.83
CA ALA A 233 -13.25 -11.47 19.12
C ALA A 233 -12.25 -12.36 19.85
N VAL A 234 -11.89 -13.51 19.24
CA VAL A 234 -10.92 -14.48 19.80
C VAL A 234 -9.57 -13.83 20.13
N GLY A 235 -9.01 -13.06 19.20
CA GLY A 235 -7.71 -12.40 19.39
C GLY A 235 -7.71 -11.40 20.54
N THR A 236 -8.83 -10.70 20.75
CA THR A 236 -8.97 -9.75 21.86
C THR A 236 -9.35 -10.38 23.18
N THR A 237 -10.07 -11.50 23.20
CA THR A 237 -10.24 -12.33 24.40
C THR A 237 -8.88 -12.83 24.88
N LEU A 238 -8.02 -13.28 23.95
CA LEU A 238 -6.64 -13.68 24.25
C LEU A 238 -5.79 -12.51 24.79
N HIS A 239 -5.92 -11.32 24.20
CA HIS A 239 -5.26 -10.10 24.68
C HIS A 239 -5.65 -9.73 26.12
N CYS A 240 -6.87 -10.04 26.54
CA CYS A 240 -7.39 -9.67 27.85
C CYS A 240 -6.77 -10.49 29.00
N PHE A 241 -6.13 -11.64 28.72
CA PHE A 241 -5.43 -12.39 29.76
C PHE A 241 -4.23 -11.57 30.30
N PRO A 242 -4.04 -11.49 31.63
CA PRO A 242 -2.97 -10.69 32.23
C PRO A 242 -1.57 -10.99 31.68
N SER A 243 -1.30 -12.26 31.31
CA SER A 243 -0.03 -12.69 30.73
C SER A 243 0.22 -12.21 29.29
N PHE A 244 -0.83 -11.89 28.54
CA PHE A 244 -0.78 -11.49 27.13
C PHE A 244 -1.13 -10.01 26.89
N TYR A 245 -1.52 -9.29 27.94
CA TYR A 245 -1.83 -7.87 27.86
C TYR A 245 -0.58 -7.07 27.46
N ARG A 246 -0.71 -6.18 26.46
CA ARG A 246 0.41 -5.38 25.89
C ARG A 246 1.50 -6.20 25.19
N SER A 247 1.15 -7.38 24.67
CA SER A 247 2.01 -8.15 23.77
C SER A 247 1.62 -7.93 22.31
N ALA A 248 2.08 -8.78 21.39
CA ALA A 248 1.63 -8.77 19.98
C ALA A 248 0.10 -8.89 19.84
N PHE A 249 -0.62 -9.44 20.83
CA PHE A 249 -2.08 -9.52 20.80
C PHE A 249 -2.77 -8.14 20.81
N THR A 250 -2.07 -7.06 21.18
CA THR A 250 -2.59 -5.69 21.07
C THR A 250 -2.92 -5.31 19.61
N TYR A 251 -2.33 -5.97 18.61
CA TYR A 251 -2.73 -5.77 17.21
C TYR A 251 -4.21 -6.07 16.98
N PHE A 252 -4.78 -7.10 17.62
CA PHE A 252 -6.21 -7.42 17.46
C PHE A 252 -7.12 -6.35 18.04
N GLN A 253 -6.71 -5.71 19.15
CA GLN A 253 -7.42 -4.56 19.72
C GLN A 253 -7.44 -3.41 18.71
N VAL A 254 -6.27 -3.03 18.16
CA VAL A 254 -6.16 -1.91 17.20
C VAL A 254 -6.88 -2.21 15.88
N LEU A 255 -6.84 -3.46 15.40
CA LEU A 255 -7.52 -3.87 14.17
C LEU A 255 -9.05 -3.76 14.24
N ARG A 256 -9.66 -3.60 15.43
CA ARG A 256 -11.10 -3.33 15.56
C ARG A 256 -11.53 -2.06 14.81
N VAL A 257 -10.65 -1.07 14.68
CA VAL A 257 -10.90 0.15 13.91
C VAL A 257 -11.26 -0.17 12.45
N ALA A 258 -10.75 -1.26 11.89
CA ALA A 258 -11.09 -1.70 10.53
C ALA A 258 -12.59 -2.03 10.35
N ARG A 259 -13.33 -2.31 11.43
CA ARG A 259 -14.80 -2.46 11.37
C ARG A 259 -15.50 -1.15 11.02
N LEU A 260 -14.93 0.00 11.43
CA LEU A 260 -15.42 1.33 11.03
C LEU A 260 -15.24 1.54 9.53
N LEU A 261 -14.10 1.11 8.97
CA LEU A 261 -13.79 1.25 7.55
C LEU A 261 -14.82 0.53 6.68
N LYS A 262 -15.24 -0.66 7.09
CA LYS A 262 -16.27 -1.45 6.38
C LYS A 262 -17.69 -0.93 6.54
N SER A 263 -17.93 -0.03 7.49
CA SER A 263 -19.28 0.51 7.73
C SER A 263 -19.58 1.75 6.90
N ILE A 264 -18.55 2.36 6.30
CA ILE A 264 -18.67 3.49 5.40
C ILE A 264 -18.71 2.92 3.97
N PRO A 265 -19.87 2.88 3.29
CA PRO A 265 -19.97 2.23 1.97
C PRO A 265 -19.07 2.88 0.93
N LEU A 266 -18.84 4.19 1.03
CA LEU A 266 -17.93 4.91 0.15
C LEU A 266 -16.49 4.37 0.27
N LEU A 267 -16.03 4.15 1.50
CA LEU A 267 -14.67 3.68 1.77
C LEU A 267 -14.53 2.20 1.48
N GLU A 268 -15.53 1.38 1.81
CA GLU A 268 -15.57 -0.02 1.44
C GLU A 268 -15.49 -0.20 -0.09
N ASN A 269 -16.32 0.53 -0.84
CA ASN A 269 -16.29 0.49 -2.30
C ASN A 269 -14.95 0.97 -2.86
N PHE A 270 -14.36 2.00 -2.27
CA PHE A 270 -13.04 2.51 -2.66
C PHE A 270 -11.93 1.49 -2.40
N LEU A 271 -11.91 0.86 -1.22
CA LEU A 271 -10.94 -0.17 -0.86
C LEU A 271 -11.11 -1.41 -1.75
N SER A 272 -12.35 -1.86 -1.97
CA SER A 272 -12.62 -2.99 -2.86
C SER A 272 -12.19 -2.69 -4.29
N LYS A 273 -12.28 -1.42 -4.74
CA LYS A 273 -11.83 -1.01 -6.07
C LYS A 273 -10.30 -0.93 -6.16
N ILE A 274 -9.63 -0.28 -5.20
CA ILE A 274 -8.16 -0.17 -5.17
C ILE A 274 -7.48 -1.54 -5.10
N PHE A 275 -7.94 -2.40 -4.20
CA PHE A 275 -7.31 -3.70 -4.00
C PHE A 275 -7.70 -4.68 -5.12
N GLY A 276 -8.81 -4.42 -5.81
CA GLY A 276 -9.29 -5.22 -6.94
C GLY A 276 -9.39 -6.71 -6.60
N PRO A 277 -9.26 -7.60 -7.60
CA PRO A 277 -9.08 -9.02 -7.36
C PRO A 277 -7.75 -9.27 -6.62
N GLY A 278 -7.83 -9.77 -5.38
CA GLY A 278 -6.66 -9.98 -4.52
C GLY A 278 -5.55 -10.87 -5.13
N LYS A 279 -5.87 -11.68 -6.15
CA LYS A 279 -4.87 -12.46 -6.90
C LYS A 279 -3.81 -11.57 -7.59
N LYS A 280 -4.22 -10.45 -8.22
CA LYS A 280 -3.31 -9.55 -8.95
C LYS A 280 -2.32 -8.88 -7.99
N LEU A 281 -2.84 -8.20 -6.96
CA LEU A 281 -2.00 -7.50 -5.99
C LEU A 281 -1.18 -8.46 -5.12
N GLY A 282 -1.78 -9.59 -4.70
CA GLY A 282 -1.09 -10.59 -3.89
C GLY A 282 0.12 -11.19 -4.60
N SER A 283 0.03 -11.44 -5.91
CA SER A 283 1.16 -11.92 -6.71
C SER A 283 2.29 -10.89 -6.77
N LEU A 284 1.99 -9.60 -6.91
CA LEU A 284 3.00 -8.53 -6.89
C LEU A 284 3.68 -8.39 -5.52
N ILE A 285 2.90 -8.45 -4.43
CA ILE A 285 3.45 -8.42 -3.06
C ILE A 285 4.36 -9.62 -2.83
N LEU A 286 3.93 -10.82 -3.23
CA LEU A 286 4.74 -12.03 -3.11
C LEU A 286 6.04 -11.93 -3.94
N PHE A 287 5.95 -11.44 -5.18
CA PHE A 287 7.13 -11.19 -6.03
C PHE A 287 8.11 -10.23 -5.36
N THR A 288 7.61 -9.11 -4.82
CA THR A 288 8.43 -8.12 -4.12
C THR A 288 9.10 -8.70 -2.88
N MET A 289 8.34 -9.47 -2.08
CA MET A 289 8.88 -10.17 -0.92
C MET A 289 9.95 -11.19 -1.32
N CYS A 290 9.72 -11.99 -2.36
CA CYS A 290 10.72 -12.93 -2.87
C CYS A 290 11.99 -12.22 -3.35
N LEU A 291 11.86 -11.11 -4.09
CA LEU A 291 12.99 -10.30 -4.54
C LEU A 291 13.80 -9.79 -3.34
N LEU A 292 13.13 -9.25 -2.32
CA LEU A 292 13.77 -8.81 -1.08
C LEU A 292 14.45 -9.96 -0.33
N LEU A 293 13.82 -11.13 -0.19
CA LEU A 293 14.42 -12.28 0.48
C LEU A 293 15.69 -12.78 -0.25
N ILE A 294 15.65 -12.85 -1.58
CA ILE A 294 16.80 -13.28 -2.40
C ILE A 294 17.95 -12.28 -2.26
N THR A 295 17.66 -10.99 -2.46
CA THR A 295 18.67 -9.92 -2.42
C THR A 295 19.26 -9.72 -1.02
N SER A 296 18.45 -9.91 0.03
CA SER A 296 18.92 -9.92 1.41
C SER A 296 19.82 -11.10 1.71
N SER A 297 19.50 -12.29 1.19
CA SER A 297 20.34 -13.47 1.32
C SER A 297 21.69 -13.26 0.62
N ILE A 298 21.68 -12.72 -0.60
CA ILE A 298 22.90 -12.39 -1.36
C ILE A 298 23.74 -11.37 -0.59
N SER A 299 23.13 -10.26 -0.16
CA SER A 299 23.84 -9.18 0.56
C SER A 299 24.44 -9.68 1.86
N MET A 300 23.70 -10.50 2.63
CA MET A 300 24.23 -11.11 3.84
C MET A 300 25.46 -11.97 3.53
N GLN A 301 25.41 -12.84 2.54
CA GLN A 301 26.57 -13.70 2.20
C GLN A 301 27.77 -12.90 1.66
N LEU A 302 27.52 -11.76 0.99
CA LEU A 302 28.58 -10.89 0.48
C LEU A 302 29.26 -10.05 1.57
N PHE A 303 28.57 -9.75 2.66
CA PHE A 303 29.04 -8.75 3.64
C PHE A 303 29.16 -9.27 5.08
N CYS A 304 28.66 -10.46 5.41
CA CYS A 304 28.65 -11.00 6.78
C CYS A 304 30.04 -11.25 7.38
N PHE A 305 31.08 -11.37 6.55
CA PHE A 305 32.46 -11.58 7.01
C PHE A 305 33.20 -10.28 7.33
N ILE A 306 32.62 -9.12 6.97
CA ILE A 306 33.23 -7.82 7.19
C ILE A 306 32.99 -7.40 8.64
N LYS A 307 34.07 -7.28 9.41
CA LYS A 307 34.00 -6.77 10.79
C LYS A 307 33.64 -5.29 10.76
N GLY A 308 32.77 -4.84 11.65
CA GLY A 308 32.28 -3.45 11.70
C GLY A 308 30.94 -3.23 10.99
N LEU A 309 30.56 -4.12 10.06
CA LEU A 309 29.34 -3.99 9.28
C LEU A 309 28.16 -4.79 9.88
N GLU A 310 27.65 -4.33 11.03
CA GLU A 310 26.58 -5.00 11.78
C GLU A 310 25.27 -5.19 10.99
N GLN A 311 25.05 -4.35 9.97
CA GLN A 311 23.87 -4.32 9.12
C GLN A 311 23.67 -5.60 8.30
N PHE A 312 24.74 -6.37 8.04
CA PHE A 312 24.69 -7.57 7.21
C PHE A 312 25.15 -8.85 7.93
N GLU A 313 25.34 -8.80 9.25
CA GLU A 313 25.77 -9.96 10.06
C GLU A 313 24.72 -11.07 10.13
N THR A 314 23.44 -10.70 10.21
CA THR A 314 22.33 -11.64 10.36
C THR A 314 21.24 -11.36 9.33
N PHE A 315 20.49 -12.41 8.98
CA PHE A 315 19.46 -12.32 7.95
C PHE A 315 18.41 -11.22 8.22
N PRO A 316 17.84 -11.07 9.45
CA PRO A 316 16.86 -10.01 9.71
C PRO A 316 17.44 -8.61 9.55
N ARG A 317 18.71 -8.39 9.92
CA ARG A 317 19.37 -7.08 9.75
C ARG A 317 19.63 -6.80 8.26
N ALA A 318 20.15 -7.78 7.52
CA ALA A 318 20.35 -7.66 6.08
C ALA A 318 19.02 -7.38 5.35
N PHE A 319 17.94 -8.05 5.77
CA PHE A 319 16.59 -7.80 5.26
C PHE A 319 16.12 -6.37 5.51
N MET A 320 16.31 -5.86 6.72
CA MET A 320 15.97 -4.46 7.03
C MET A 320 16.79 -3.48 6.20
N SER A 321 18.09 -3.73 6.00
CA SER A 321 18.96 -2.89 5.17
C SER A 321 18.51 -2.86 3.71
N MET A 322 18.21 -4.04 3.12
CA MET A 322 17.69 -4.14 1.75
C MET A 322 16.30 -3.50 1.62
N PHE A 323 15.44 -3.68 2.63
CA PHE A 323 14.12 -3.05 2.66
C PHE A 323 14.21 -1.52 2.72
N ARG A 324 15.10 -0.96 3.56
CA ARG A 324 15.37 0.49 3.60
C ARG A 324 15.78 1.03 2.24
N ILE A 325 16.69 0.33 1.55
CA ILE A 325 17.12 0.72 0.19
C ILE A 325 15.96 0.67 -0.80
N ALA A 326 15.12 -0.37 -0.76
CA ALA A 326 13.96 -0.51 -1.64
C ALA A 326 12.88 0.56 -1.39
N MET A 327 12.77 1.05 -0.14
CA MET A 327 11.89 2.16 0.23
C MET A 327 12.47 3.54 -0.09
N ASN A 328 13.69 3.61 -0.65
CA ASN A 328 14.44 4.84 -0.89
C ASN A 328 14.63 5.68 0.39
N ASP A 329 14.80 5.05 1.55
CA ASP A 329 14.95 5.74 2.84
C ASP A 329 16.37 5.54 3.40
N GLY A 330 17.20 6.58 3.29
CA GLY A 330 18.59 6.55 3.77
C GLY A 330 19.44 5.46 3.10
N TRP A 331 19.18 5.15 1.83
CA TRP A 331 19.89 4.10 1.11
C TRP A 331 21.38 4.43 0.92
N THR A 332 21.71 5.72 0.80
CA THR A 332 23.09 6.21 0.69
C THR A 332 23.87 5.95 1.97
N GLU A 333 23.24 6.05 3.15
CA GLU A 333 23.89 5.76 4.44
C GLU A 333 24.28 4.29 4.56
N VAL A 334 23.40 3.37 4.13
CA VAL A 334 23.68 1.93 4.13
C VAL A 334 24.85 1.61 3.20
N MET A 335 24.85 2.20 2.00
CA MET A 335 25.93 2.04 1.04
C MET A 335 27.25 2.62 1.56
N TYR A 336 27.25 3.84 2.12
CA TYR A 336 28.45 4.47 2.68
C TYR A 336 29.01 3.69 3.86
N SER A 337 28.16 3.24 4.78
CA SER A 337 28.60 2.41 5.90
C SER A 337 29.30 1.14 5.42
N ALA A 338 28.77 0.49 4.37
CA ALA A 338 29.42 -0.67 3.78
C ALA A 338 30.71 -0.30 3.03
N MET A 339 30.74 0.83 2.34
CA MET A 339 31.92 1.33 1.63
C MET A 339 33.06 1.71 2.58
N ASP A 340 32.76 2.29 3.74
CA ASP A 340 33.74 2.66 4.75
C ASP A 340 34.49 1.43 5.28
N GLU A 341 33.76 0.37 5.62
CA GLU A 341 34.36 -0.89 6.09
C GLU A 341 35.08 -1.65 4.96
N VAL A 342 34.58 -1.56 3.72
CA VAL A 342 35.22 -2.19 2.55
C VAL A 342 36.48 -1.44 2.10
N PHE A 343 36.63 -0.17 2.48
CA PHE A 343 37.75 0.68 2.04
C PHE A 343 39.12 0.06 2.36
N GLU A 344 39.24 -0.65 3.48
CA GLU A 344 40.48 -1.34 3.88
C GLU A 344 40.93 -2.42 2.88
N PHE A 345 40.00 -3.03 2.14
CA PHE A 345 40.30 -4.05 1.13
C PHE A 345 40.72 -3.46 -0.22
N GLY A 346 40.59 -2.14 -0.40
CA GLY A 346 41.07 -1.39 -1.57
C GLY A 346 39.98 -0.85 -2.49
N ILE A 347 40.40 0.05 -3.40
CA ILE A 347 39.50 0.83 -4.28
C ILE A 347 38.66 -0.07 -5.20
N PHE A 348 39.18 -1.21 -5.64
CA PHE A 348 38.44 -2.13 -6.50
C PHE A 348 37.18 -2.67 -5.80
N PHE A 349 37.30 -3.15 -4.57
CA PHE A 349 36.18 -3.64 -3.78
C PHE A 349 35.22 -2.50 -3.39
N LEU A 350 35.75 -1.32 -3.09
CA LEU A 350 34.94 -0.12 -2.85
C LEU A 350 34.00 0.18 -4.03
N CYS A 351 34.54 0.22 -5.26
CA CYS A 351 33.77 0.46 -6.47
C CYS A 351 32.75 -0.65 -6.73
N LEU A 352 33.12 -1.91 -6.48
CA LEU A 352 32.22 -3.05 -6.66
C LEU A 352 31.04 -3.00 -5.68
N THR A 353 31.29 -2.64 -4.42
CA THR A 353 30.25 -2.42 -3.41
C THR A 353 29.32 -1.29 -3.79
N ALA A 354 29.85 -0.15 -4.24
CA ALA A 354 29.03 0.96 -4.74
C ALA A 354 28.16 0.55 -5.92
N LEU A 355 28.73 -0.14 -6.92
CA LEU A 355 28.00 -0.63 -8.08
C LEU A 355 26.90 -1.64 -7.70
N PHE A 356 27.15 -2.52 -6.72
CA PHE A 356 26.17 -3.46 -6.20
C PHE A 356 24.94 -2.72 -5.63
N PHE A 357 25.16 -1.76 -4.73
CA PHE A 357 24.07 -1.01 -4.11
C PHE A 357 23.33 -0.10 -5.09
N ILE A 358 24.04 0.59 -5.99
CA ILE A 358 23.42 1.41 -7.05
C ILE A 358 22.57 0.54 -7.97
N PHE A 359 23.08 -0.62 -8.40
CA PHE A 359 22.33 -1.52 -9.27
C PHE A 359 21.07 -2.04 -8.57
N PHE A 360 21.18 -2.44 -7.31
CA PHE A 360 20.03 -2.89 -6.53
C PHE A 360 19.01 -1.76 -6.28
N HIS A 361 19.48 -0.55 -5.96
CA HIS A 361 18.64 0.63 -5.81
C HIS A 361 17.89 0.94 -7.11
N LEU A 362 18.60 0.96 -8.24
CA LEU A 362 18.01 1.16 -9.56
C LEU A 362 16.97 0.08 -9.86
N LEU A 363 17.28 -1.19 -9.62
CA LEU A 363 16.35 -2.30 -9.86
C LEU A 363 15.06 -2.14 -9.03
N THR A 364 15.18 -1.87 -7.73
CA THR A 364 14.03 -1.80 -6.81
C THR A 364 13.21 -0.54 -7.03
N ASN A 365 13.83 0.64 -7.05
CA ASN A 365 13.14 1.92 -7.20
C ASN A 365 12.49 2.05 -8.59
N SER A 366 13.14 1.54 -9.64
CA SER A 366 12.61 1.64 -11.00
C SER A 366 11.57 0.57 -11.30
N ILE A 367 11.78 -0.69 -10.91
CA ILE A 367 10.85 -1.78 -11.27
C ILE A 367 9.75 -1.93 -10.23
N VAL A 368 10.08 -2.08 -8.95
CA VAL A 368 9.08 -2.40 -7.92
C VAL A 368 8.09 -1.26 -7.75
N LEU A 369 8.56 -0.02 -7.58
CA LEU A 369 7.68 1.14 -7.42
C LEU A 369 6.77 1.32 -8.65
N SER A 370 7.34 1.23 -9.85
CA SER A 370 6.58 1.37 -11.10
C SER A 370 5.54 0.26 -11.26
N LEU A 371 5.85 -0.98 -10.88
CA LEU A 371 4.89 -2.09 -10.90
C LEU A 371 3.75 -1.89 -9.89
N PHE A 372 4.04 -1.38 -8.69
CA PHE A 372 2.99 -1.04 -7.72
C PHE A 372 2.06 0.05 -8.26
N VAL A 373 2.62 1.11 -8.86
CA VAL A 373 1.82 2.16 -9.51
C VAL A 373 0.99 1.59 -10.65
N ALA A 374 1.58 0.77 -11.53
CA ALA A 374 0.89 0.15 -12.66
C ALA A 374 -0.28 -0.73 -12.22
N VAL A 375 -0.08 -1.59 -11.21
CA VAL A 375 -1.13 -2.48 -10.70
C VAL A 375 -2.24 -1.71 -9.99
N ILE A 376 -1.91 -0.67 -9.23
CA ILE A 376 -2.92 0.19 -8.59
C ILE A 376 -3.70 0.96 -9.66
N LEU A 377 -3.03 1.46 -10.70
CA LEU A 377 -3.69 2.15 -11.81
C LEU A 377 -4.66 1.21 -12.55
N ASP A 378 -4.22 -0.01 -12.87
CA ASP A 378 -5.05 -1.08 -13.48
C ASP A 378 -6.29 -1.39 -12.62
N ASN A 379 -6.15 -1.45 -11.30
CA ASN A 379 -7.29 -1.69 -10.39
C ASN A 379 -8.23 -0.46 -10.28
N LEU A 380 -7.69 0.76 -10.41
CA LEU A 380 -8.47 1.99 -10.37
C LEU A 380 -9.18 2.28 -11.69
N GLU A 381 -8.62 1.82 -12.81
CA GLU A 381 -9.28 1.84 -14.10
C GLU A 381 -10.57 1.02 -14.06
N LEU A 382 -11.58 1.50 -14.80
CA LEU A 382 -12.83 0.77 -14.94
C LEU A 382 -12.64 -0.35 -15.95
N ASP A 383 -13.20 -1.53 -15.69
CA ASP A 383 -13.24 -2.61 -16.68
C ASP A 383 -13.83 -2.09 -18.01
N GLU A 384 -13.21 -2.48 -19.13
CA GLU A 384 -13.63 -2.06 -20.48
C GLU A 384 -15.09 -2.39 -20.77
N ASP A 385 -15.61 -3.50 -20.24
CA ASP A 385 -17.01 -3.88 -20.38
C ASP A 385 -17.95 -2.89 -19.67
N VAL A 386 -17.55 -2.41 -18.48
CA VAL A 386 -18.32 -1.41 -17.73
C VAL A 386 -18.25 -0.04 -18.41
N LYS A 387 -17.09 0.31 -19.00
CA LYS A 387 -16.95 1.52 -19.83
C LYS A 387 -17.91 1.45 -21.02
N THR A 388 -17.92 0.34 -21.75
CA THR A 388 -18.78 0.10 -22.92
C THR A 388 -20.26 0.15 -22.54
N ILE A 389 -20.67 -0.50 -21.45
CA ILE A 389 -22.06 -0.47 -20.96
C ILE A 389 -22.46 0.95 -20.55
N LYS A 390 -21.59 1.71 -19.88
CA LYS A 390 -21.87 3.12 -19.54
C LYS A 390 -22.02 3.98 -20.80
N GLN A 391 -21.16 3.81 -21.79
CA GLN A 391 -21.25 4.52 -23.07
C GLN A 391 -22.56 4.19 -23.80
N LEU A 392 -22.95 2.91 -23.84
CA LEU A 392 -24.23 2.46 -24.42
C LEU A 392 -25.43 3.04 -23.66
N LYS A 393 -25.37 3.11 -22.32
CA LYS A 393 -26.43 3.71 -21.50
C LYS A 393 -26.56 5.21 -21.74
N THR A 394 -25.45 5.94 -21.82
CA THR A 394 -25.45 7.37 -22.15
C THR A 394 -25.98 7.61 -23.56
N ARG A 395 -25.61 6.76 -24.52
CA ARG A 395 -26.14 6.81 -25.89
C ARG A 395 -27.65 6.54 -25.90
N GLY A 396 -28.11 5.48 -25.23
CA GLY A 396 -29.53 5.13 -25.13
C GLY A 396 -30.38 6.22 -24.44
N SER A 397 -29.89 6.82 -23.36
CA SER A 397 -30.57 7.94 -22.70
C SER A 397 -30.65 9.19 -23.60
N SER A 398 -29.65 9.43 -24.44
CA SER A 398 -29.66 10.51 -25.41
C SER A 398 -30.68 10.26 -26.53
N THR A 399 -30.82 9.00 -26.98
CA THR A 399 -31.83 8.61 -27.97
C THR A 399 -33.25 8.69 -27.42
N GLU A 400 -33.46 8.35 -26.13
CA GLU A 400 -34.76 8.52 -25.46
C GLU A 400 -35.13 10.00 -25.26
N ILE A 401 -34.15 10.89 -25.05
CA ILE A 401 -34.39 12.35 -24.99
C ILE A 401 -34.75 12.90 -26.37
N GLN A 402 -34.10 12.42 -27.44
CA GLN A 402 -34.44 12.78 -28.82
C GLN A 402 -35.83 12.28 -29.25
N GLN A 403 -36.27 11.10 -28.78
CA GLN A 403 -37.62 10.60 -29.04
C GLN A 403 -38.72 11.33 -28.25
N LYS A 404 -38.38 12.02 -27.15
CA LYS A 404 -39.32 12.80 -26.32
C LYS A 404 -39.46 14.26 -26.74
N LEU A 405 -38.64 14.76 -27.66
CA LEU A 405 -38.88 16.06 -28.29
C LEU A 405 -40.01 15.90 -29.32
N PRO A 406 -41.14 16.62 -29.16
CA PRO A 406 -42.19 16.58 -30.17
C PRO A 406 -41.66 17.31 -31.42
N CYS A 407 -41.32 16.55 -32.46
CA CYS A 407 -41.28 17.12 -33.80
C CYS A 407 -42.69 17.72 -34.07
N PRO A 408 -42.82 19.03 -34.35
CA PRO A 408 -44.10 19.57 -34.76
C PRO A 408 -44.41 19.02 -36.15
N GLY A 409 -45.21 17.95 -36.21
CA GLY A 409 -45.77 17.45 -37.47
C GLY A 409 -45.66 15.96 -37.80
N ALA A 410 -45.33 15.06 -36.86
CA ALA A 410 -45.35 13.62 -37.15
C ALA A 410 -46.48 12.89 -36.40
N LYS A 411 -47.49 12.43 -37.15
CA LYS A 411 -48.58 11.57 -36.67
C LYS A 411 -48.02 10.32 -35.98
N ILE A 412 -48.48 10.09 -34.76
CA ILE A 412 -48.25 8.85 -34.00
C ILE A 412 -48.98 7.71 -34.72
N VAL A 413 -48.24 6.85 -35.42
CA VAL A 413 -48.72 5.50 -35.76
C VAL A 413 -48.18 4.56 -34.69
N ARG A 414 -49.07 4.02 -33.86
CA ARG A 414 -48.74 2.93 -32.92
C ARG A 414 -48.30 1.70 -33.72
N GLY A 415 -46.99 1.50 -33.83
CA GLY A 415 -46.38 0.26 -34.27
C GLY A 415 -45.89 -0.55 -33.08
N SER A 416 -46.55 -1.68 -32.80
CA SER A 416 -46.11 -2.66 -31.82
C SER A 416 -44.76 -3.26 -32.24
N TYR A 417 -43.67 -2.91 -31.56
CA TYR A 417 -42.40 -3.62 -31.70
C TYR A 417 -42.46 -4.93 -30.92
N LYS A 418 -42.88 -5.99 -31.61
CA LYS A 418 -42.59 -7.37 -31.23
C LYS A 418 -41.15 -7.66 -31.66
N ILE A 419 -40.24 -7.80 -30.71
CA ILE A 419 -38.89 -8.34 -30.98
C ILE A 419 -39.09 -9.83 -31.27
N LEU A 420 -39.12 -10.20 -32.55
CA LEU A 420 -39.01 -11.58 -33.01
C LEU A 420 -37.53 -11.95 -33.05
N TYR A 421 -37.10 -12.84 -32.17
CA TYR A 421 -35.94 -13.68 -32.42
C TYR A 421 -36.29 -14.63 -33.56
N ASN A 422 -35.68 -14.45 -34.74
CA ASN A 422 -35.65 -15.48 -35.76
C ASN A 422 -34.57 -16.49 -35.38
N LEU A 423 -35.00 -17.60 -34.79
CA LEU A 423 -34.40 -18.91 -34.98
C LEU A 423 -35.06 -19.51 -36.22
N THR A 424 -34.31 -19.65 -37.32
CA THR A 424 -34.59 -20.68 -38.32
C THR A 424 -33.28 -21.10 -38.98
N ASP A 425 -33.11 -22.40 -38.96
CA ASP A 425 -32.07 -23.23 -39.56
C ASP A 425 -31.77 -22.91 -41.03
N ASN A 426 -30.49 -23.05 -41.37
CA ASN A 426 -30.04 -23.95 -42.44
C ASN A 426 -28.59 -24.38 -42.20
#